data_AF-A0A954EV96-F1
#
_entry.id   AF-A0A954EV96-F1
#
_cell.length_a   1.000
_cell.length_b   1.000
_cell.length_c   1.000
_cell.angle_alpha   90.00
_cell.angle_beta   90.00
_cell.angle_gamma   90.00
#
_symmetry.space_group_name_H-M   'P 1'
#
loop_
_entity.id
_entity.type
_entity.pdbx_description
1 polymer ?
#
loop_
_entity_poly.entity_id
_entity_poly.type
_entity_poly.pdbx_seq_one_letter_code
_entity_poly.pdbx_strand_id
1 'polypeptide(L)'
;MSESVTDKDQERIFEALYAGKKIEAIKIYRECTGKGLKDAKDFIDALHSRLRDETPEKFSESSGVGCGTGVLLLCGVVIIAALGASMVV
;
A
#
# COMPACT_ATOMS: atom_id res chain seq x y z
N MET A 1 -18.13 -23.45 1.53
CA MET A 1 -16.90 -23.88 2.23
C MET A 1 -15.70 -23.58 1.35
N SER A 2 -15.10 -22.39 1.52
CA SER A 2 -13.70 -22.04 1.24
C SER A 2 -13.51 -20.60 1.74
N GLU A 3 -12.74 -20.47 2.83
CA GLU A 3 -12.49 -19.28 3.64
C GLU A 3 -12.30 -17.98 2.84
N SER A 4 -13.28 -17.09 2.91
CA SER A 4 -13.11 -15.69 2.56
C SER A 4 -12.54 -14.96 3.77
N VAL A 5 -11.29 -14.49 3.70
CA VAL A 5 -10.83 -13.37 4.55
C VAL A 5 -11.93 -12.31 4.50
N THR A 6 -12.50 -11.96 5.65
CA THR A 6 -13.63 -11.03 5.65
C THR A 6 -13.16 -9.64 5.22
N ASP A 7 -14.02 -8.85 4.59
CA ASP A 7 -13.68 -7.47 4.17
C ASP A 7 -13.12 -6.65 5.35
N LYS A 8 -13.64 -6.94 6.56
CA LYS A 8 -13.20 -6.34 7.83
C LYS A 8 -11.77 -6.72 8.21
N ASP A 9 -11.33 -7.94 7.92
CA ASP A 9 -9.97 -8.38 8.24
C ASP A 9 -8.94 -7.73 7.30
N GLN A 10 -9.31 -7.57 6.02
CA GLN A 10 -8.48 -6.87 5.05
C GLN A 10 -8.24 -5.43 5.46
N GLU A 11 -9.30 -4.71 5.83
CA GLU A 11 -9.22 -3.32 6.31
C GLU A 11 -8.26 -3.19 7.50
N ARG A 12 -8.37 -4.06 8.50
CA ARG A 12 -7.49 -4.03 9.68
C ARG A 12 -6.03 -4.31 9.35
N ILE A 13 -5.77 -5.17 8.36
CA ILE A 13 -4.40 -5.42 7.86
C ILE A 13 -3.84 -4.15 7.22
N PHE A 14 -4.62 -3.46 6.39
CA PHE A 14 -4.20 -2.21 5.76
C PHE A 14 -3.99 -1.09 6.78
N GLU A 15 -4.91 -0.88 7.72
CA GLU A 15 -4.74 0.09 8.81
C GLU A 15 -3.46 -0.15 9.61
N ALA A 16 -3.20 -1.40 9.98
CA ALA A 16 -1.98 -1.76 10.69
C ALA A 16 -0.72 -1.47 9.86
N LEU A 17 -0.77 -1.68 8.54
CA LEU A 17 0.34 -1.35 7.63
C LEU A 17 0.56 0.16 7.51
N TYR A 18 -0.50 0.95 7.34
CA TYR A 18 -0.43 2.41 7.30
C TYR A 18 0.08 3.01 8.61
N ALA A 19 -0.28 2.41 9.75
CA ALA A 19 0.21 2.79 11.06
C ALA A 19 1.67 2.33 11.33
N GLY A 20 2.32 1.62 10.40
CA GLY A 20 3.65 1.05 10.58
C GLY A 20 3.70 -0.16 11.54
N LYS A 21 2.54 -0.68 11.95
CA LYS A 21 2.39 -1.83 12.86
C LYS A 21 2.42 -3.15 12.10
N LYS A 22 3.54 -3.43 11.44
CA LYS A 22 3.72 -4.64 10.63
C LYS A 22 3.44 -5.95 11.37
N ILE A 23 3.81 -6.04 12.66
CA ILE A 23 3.59 -7.26 13.46
C ILE A 23 2.09 -7.52 13.69
N GLU A 24 1.29 -6.47 13.86
CA GLU A 24 -0.16 -6.57 14.03
C GLU A 24 -0.83 -7.06 12.74
N ALA A 25 -0.42 -6.52 11.60
CA ALA A 25 -0.87 -6.98 10.27
C ALA A 25 -0.56 -8.47 10.02
N ILE A 26 0.64 -8.93 10.38
CA ILE A 26 1.03 -10.35 10.27
C ILE A 26 0.15 -11.23 11.16
N LYS A 27 -0.16 -10.78 12.38
CA LYS A 27 -1.00 -11.54 13.30
C LYS A 27 -2.41 -11.71 12.73
N ILE A 28 -3.04 -10.62 12.29
CA ILE A 28 -4.39 -10.66 11.70
C ILE A 28 -4.41 -11.56 10.47
N TYR A 29 -3.45 -11.40 9.55
CA TYR A 29 -3.38 -12.23 8.35
C TYR A 29 -3.24 -13.73 8.68
N ARG A 30 -2.49 -14.09 9.72
CA ARG A 30 -2.37 -15.49 10.18
C ARG A 30 -3.65 -16.02 10.81
N GLU A 31 -4.33 -15.21 11.61
CA GLU A 31 -5.59 -15.61 12.25
C GLU A 31 -6.70 -15.83 11.20
N CYS A 32 -6.71 -15.03 10.14
CA CYS A 32 -7.71 -15.14 9.07
C CYS A 32 -7.40 -16.21 8.03
N THR A 33 -6.12 -16.44 7.69
CA THR A 33 -5.72 -17.38 6.62
C THR A 33 -5.17 -18.70 7.13
N GLY A 34 -4.86 -18.81 8.42
CA GLY A 34 -4.19 -19.98 9.00
C GLY A 34 -2.76 -20.21 8.49
N LYS A 35 -2.21 -19.30 7.68
CA LYS A 35 -0.89 -19.49 7.06
C LYS A 35 0.26 -19.48 8.07
N GLY A 36 1.35 -20.11 7.66
CA GLY A 36 2.60 -20.12 8.41
C GLY A 36 3.13 -18.71 8.66
N LEU A 37 3.91 -18.55 9.74
CA LEU A 37 4.50 -17.25 10.11
C LEU A 37 5.40 -16.69 9.00
N LYS A 38 6.08 -17.57 8.27
CA LYS A 38 6.96 -17.21 7.16
C LYS A 38 6.16 -16.58 6.00
N ASP A 39 5.15 -17.27 5.50
CA ASP A 39 4.26 -16.79 4.43
C ASP A 39 3.56 -15.47 4.79
N ALA A 40 3.04 -15.37 6.01
CA ALA A 40 2.38 -14.15 6.46
C ALA A 40 3.34 -12.97 6.53
N LYS A 41 4.57 -13.19 7.03
CA LYS A 41 5.59 -12.15 7.09
C LYS A 41 6.02 -11.69 5.71
N ASP A 42 6.24 -12.62 4.79
CA ASP A 42 6.68 -12.34 3.41
C ASP A 42 5.63 -11.52 2.66
N PHE A 43 4.35 -11.94 2.73
CA PHE A 43 3.24 -11.23 2.11
C PHE A 43 3.09 -9.79 2.64
N ILE A 44 3.09 -9.63 3.97
CA ILE A 44 2.94 -8.32 4.61
C ILE A 44 4.17 -7.44 4.39
N ASP A 45 5.38 -8.01 4.33
CA ASP A 45 6.60 -7.26 4.01
C ASP A 45 6.59 -6.73 2.59
N ALA A 46 6.24 -7.58 1.62
CA ALA A 46 6.11 -7.19 0.23
C ALA A 46 5.05 -6.08 0.08
N LEU A 47 3.90 -6.23 0.74
CA LEU A 47 2.84 -5.22 0.73
C LEU A 47 3.29 -3.91 1.37
N HIS A 48 3.91 -3.96 2.55
CA HIS A 48 4.43 -2.77 3.25
C HIS A 48 5.55 -2.07 2.46
N SER A 49 6.42 -2.82 1.78
CA SER A 49 7.45 -2.23 0.92
C SER A 49 6.81 -1.44 -0.22
N ARG A 50 5.76 -1.98 -0.86
CA ARG A 50 5.03 -1.27 -1.92
C ARG A 50 4.34 -0.01 -1.40
N LEU A 51 3.74 -0.06 -0.21
CA LEU A 51 3.08 1.11 0.40
C LEU A 51 4.08 2.20 0.80
N ARG A 52 5.30 1.84 1.20
CA ARG A 52 6.34 2.79 1.61
C ARG A 52 6.85 3.65 0.44
N ASP A 53 6.84 3.12 -0.78
CA ASP A 53 7.23 3.88 -1.98
C ASP A 53 6.19 4.98 -2.34
N GLU A 54 4.95 4.88 -1.86
CA GLU A 54 3.90 5.88 -2.11
C GLU A 54 3.92 7.06 -1.11
N THR A 55 4.80 7.05 -0.09
CA THR A 55 4.93 8.17 0.85
C THR A 55 6.35 8.73 0.94
N PRO A 56 6.86 9.41 -0.11
CA PRO A 56 8.02 10.29 0.00
C PRO A 56 7.70 11.67 0.61
N GLU A 57 6.52 11.89 1.22
CA GLU A 57 6.02 13.23 1.57
C GLU A 57 5.76 13.46 3.06
N LYS A 58 6.72 13.10 3.91
CA LYS A 58 6.74 13.72 5.25
C LYS A 58 8.15 14.04 5.73
N PHE A 59 8.75 15.00 5.04
CA PHE A 59 9.66 15.96 5.67
C PHE A 59 9.11 17.37 5.40
N SER A 60 8.77 18.09 6.50
CA SER A 60 8.18 19.44 6.61
C SER A 60 6.71 19.58 6.19
N GLU A 61 5.79 20.29 6.87
CA GLU A 61 5.81 21.09 8.09
C GLU A 61 4.36 21.50 8.44
N SER A 62 4.18 21.92 9.67
CA SER A 62 3.03 22.64 10.24
C SER A 62 2.33 23.66 9.31
N SER A 63 0.99 23.68 9.37
CA SER A 63 0.10 24.85 9.28
C SER A 63 0.13 25.77 8.04
N GLY A 64 -1.02 25.89 7.37
CA GLY A 64 -1.38 27.07 6.58
C GLY A 64 -1.65 26.82 5.11
N VAL A 65 -2.73 27.43 4.62
CA VAL A 65 -3.06 27.52 3.20
C VAL A 65 -1.88 28.18 2.47
N GLY A 66 -1.37 27.57 1.39
CA GLY A 66 -0.19 28.11 0.71
C GLY A 66 0.13 27.40 -0.60
N CYS A 67 -0.28 28.04 -1.69
CA CYS A 67 0.12 27.74 -3.06
C CYS A 67 1.66 27.76 -3.18
N GLY A 68 2.26 26.72 -3.78
CA GLY A 68 3.70 26.56 -3.87
C GLY A 68 4.12 25.54 -4.92
N THR A 69 4.01 25.95 -6.17
CA THR A 69 4.68 25.43 -7.37
C THR A 69 6.03 24.76 -7.13
N GLY A 70 6.18 23.52 -7.60
CA GLY A 70 7.49 22.93 -7.93
C GLY A 70 7.51 21.40 -7.89
N VAL A 71 7.65 20.75 -9.04
CA VAL A 71 7.84 19.28 -9.23
C VAL A 71 6.56 18.46 -9.47
N LEU A 72 5.64 18.98 -10.28
CA LEU A 72 4.50 18.22 -10.82
C LEU A 72 4.72 17.67 -12.24
N LEU A 73 5.94 17.54 -12.80
CA LEU A 73 6.01 17.42 -14.28
C LEU A 73 6.84 16.33 -14.97
N LEU A 74 7.50 15.34 -14.31
CA LEU A 74 8.25 14.33 -15.11
C LEU A 74 8.06 12.83 -14.80
N CYS A 75 7.34 12.42 -13.74
CA CYS A 75 7.11 10.98 -13.50
C CYS A 75 5.68 10.50 -13.83
N GLY A 76 4.69 11.40 -13.89
CA GLY A 76 3.28 11.03 -14.15
C GLY A 76 2.93 10.74 -15.61
N VAL A 77 3.75 11.15 -16.58
CA VAL A 77 3.43 11.00 -18.02
C VAL A 77 3.95 9.69 -18.62
N VAL A 78 4.98 9.07 -18.03
CA VAL A 78 5.62 7.88 -18.62
C VAL A 78 4.80 6.60 -18.39
N ILE A 79 4.05 6.51 -17.30
CA ILE A 79 3.29 5.28 -16.98
C ILE A 79 1.94 5.24 -17.72
N ILE A 80 1.32 6.39 -18.03
CA ILE A 80 0.02 6.42 -18.72
C ILE A 80 0.17 6.11 -20.23
N ALA A 81 1.32 6.42 -20.84
CA ALA A 81 1.54 6.16 -22.27
C ALA A 81 1.77 4.67 -22.62
N ALA A 82 2.13 3.81 -21.65
CA ALA A 82 2.43 2.41 -21.93
C ALA A 82 1.20 1.49 -21.95
N LEU A 83 0.07 1.91 -21.37
CA LEU A 83 -1.16 1.10 -21.31
C LEU A 83 -2.20 1.46 -22.39
N GLY A 84 -2.00 2.56 -23.12
CA GLY A 84 -2.96 3.05 -24.12
C GLY A 84 -2.85 2.46 -25.53
N ALA A 85 -1.85 1.65 -25.84
CA ALA A 85 -1.56 1.22 -27.22
C ALA A 85 -2.08 -0.17 -27.62
N SER A 86 -2.64 -0.97 -26.71
CA SER A 86 -3.06 -2.35 -27.03
C SER A 86 -4.56 -2.56 -27.23
N MET A 87 -5.41 -1.53 -27.09
CA MET A 87 -6.87 -1.69 -27.14
C MET A 87 -7.55 -1.06 -28.36
N VAL A 88 -6.80 -0.83 -29.46
CA VAL A 88 -7.36 -0.44 -30.76
C VAL A 88 -6.58 -1.05 -31.93
N VAL A 89 -6.71 -2.36 -32.12
CA VAL A 89 -6.56 -3.01 -33.44
C VAL A 89 -7.41 -4.27 -33.48
#